data_AF-A0A5M7PSC0-F1
#
_entry.id   AF-A0A5M7PSC0-F1
#
_cell.length_a   1.000
_cell.length_b   1.000
_cell.length_c   1.000
_cell.angle_alpha   90.00
_cell.angle_beta   90.00
_cell.angle_gamma   90.00
#
_symmetry.space_group_name_H-M   'P 1'
#
loop_
_entity.id
_entity.type
_entity.pdbx_description
1 polymer ?
#
loop_
_entity_poly.entity_id
_entity_poly.type
_entity_poly.pdbx_seq_one_letter_code
_entity_poly.pdbx_strand_id
1 'polypeptide(L)' 'MNENSIAVFRRGYRMQWEAAQESHVVLYPEGMAKLNETAAAIL' A
#
# COMPACT_ATOMS: atom_id res chain seq x y z
N MET A 1 -11.73 -18.71 -1.62
CA MET A 1 -11.29 -17.49 -0.93
C MET A 1 -11.80 -17.63 0.49
N ASN A 2 -10.94 -17.75 1.49
CA ASN A 2 -11.42 -17.86 2.88
C ASN A 2 -11.96 -16.50 3.31
N GLU A 3 -13.24 -16.44 3.66
CA GLU A 3 -13.95 -15.21 4.07
C GLU A 3 -13.35 -14.54 5.31
N ASN A 4 -12.45 -15.24 6.03
CA ASN A 4 -11.75 -14.76 7.23
C ASN A 4 -10.27 -14.37 6.99
N SER A 5 -9.88 -14.03 5.77
CA SER A 5 -8.49 -13.65 5.47
C SER A 5 -8.27 -12.16 5.75
N ILE A 6 -7.48 -11.82 6.77
CA ILE A 6 -7.08 -10.43 7.06
C ILE A 6 -5.86 -10.08 6.21
N ALA A 7 -5.97 -9.02 5.40
CA ALA A 7 -4.84 -8.51 4.64
C ALA A 7 -3.83 -7.83 5.58
N VAL A 8 -2.56 -8.21 5.47
CA VAL A 8 -1.48 -7.62 6.27
C VAL A 8 -0.26 -7.39 5.38
N PHE A 9 0.46 -6.29 5.64
CA PHE A 9 1.74 -6.05 5.01
C PHE A 9 2.80 -7.04 5.52
N ARG A 10 3.64 -7.52 4.61
CA ARG A 10 4.86 -8.25 4.99
C ARG A 10 5.85 -7.28 5.64
N ARG A 11 6.81 -7.82 6.39
CA ARG A 11 7.90 -7.00 6.94
C ARG A 11 8.65 -6.29 5.81
N GLY A 12 9.01 -5.03 6.04
CA GLY A 12 9.68 -4.19 5.05
C GLY A 12 8.71 -3.46 4.09
N TYR A 13 7.41 -3.72 4.17
CA TYR A 13 6.40 -2.96 3.44
C TYR A 13 5.86 -1.83 4.33
N ARG A 14 5.70 -0.64 3.76
CA ARG A 14 5.14 0.52 4.47
C ARG A 14 4.29 1.35 3.52
N MET A 15 3.06 1.65 3.94
CA MET A 15 2.24 2.67 3.30
C MET A 15 2.66 4.06 3.79
N GLN A 16 2.77 5.01 2.87
CA GLN A 16 3.00 6.42 3.18
C GLN A 16 2.33 7.32 2.15
N TRP A 17 2.15 8.58 2.51
CA TRP A 17 1.81 9.63 1.55
C TRP A 17 3.08 10.10 0.83
N GLU A 18 2.99 10.33 -0.49
CA GLU A 18 4.05 11.00 -1.24
C GLU A 18 3.56 12.35 -1.78
N ALA A 19 4.18 13.43 -1.30
CA ALA A 19 3.77 14.80 -1.59
C ALA A 19 4.14 15.24 -3.02
N ALA A 20 5.27 14.78 -3.58
CA ALA A 20 5.66 15.21 -4.94
C ALA A 20 4.74 14.65 -6.03
N GLN A 21 3.96 13.61 -5.71
CA GLN A 21 3.03 12.96 -6.63
C GLN A 21 1.56 13.00 -6.17
N GLU A 22 1.30 13.68 -5.05
CA GLU A 22 0.00 13.80 -4.37
C GLU A 22 -0.76 12.46 -4.33
N SER A 23 -0.08 11.40 -3.85
CA SER A 23 -0.67 10.07 -3.85
C SER A 23 -0.13 9.17 -2.75
N HIS A 24 -0.93 8.18 -2.37
CA HIS A 24 -0.49 7.11 -1.48
C HIS A 24 0.41 6.14 -2.22
N VAL A 25 1.49 5.73 -1.56
CA VAL A 25 2.45 4.77 -2.08
C VAL A 25 2.73 3.69 -1.05
N VAL A 26 3.07 2.49 -1.53
CA VAL A 26 3.62 1.41 -0.72
C VAL A 26 5.09 1.27 -1.07
N LEU A 27 5.96 1.49 -0.09
CA LEU A 27 7.38 1.17 -0.18
C LEU A 27 7.60 -0.30 0.15
N TYR A 28 8.50 -0.95 -0.56
CA TYR A 28 8.96 -2.32 -0.33
C TYR A 28 10.46 -2.42 -0.69
N PRO A 29 11.17 -3.48 -0.31
CA PRO A 29 12.64 -3.52 -0.38
C PRO A 29 13.21 -3.22 -1.77
N GLU A 30 12.52 -3.63 -2.82
CA GLU A 30 12.94 -3.46 -4.21
C GLU A 30 12.41 -2.17 -4.87
N GLY A 31 11.55 -1.39 -4.19
CA GLY A 31 11.04 -0.14 -4.75
C GLY A 31 9.76 0.42 -4.13
N MET A 32 8.91 0.98 -4.99
CA MET A 32 7.70 1.70 -4.61
C MET A 32 6.57 1.41 -5.60
N ALA A 33 5.36 1.21 -5.08
CA ALA A 33 4.14 1.13 -5.87
C ALA A 33 3.23 2.32 -5.54
N LYS A 34 2.79 3.04 -6.58
CA LYS A 34 1.75 4.07 -6.45
C LYS A 34 0.38 3.40 -6.38
N LEU A 35 -0.43 3.82 -5.42
CA LEU A 35 -1.80 3.37 -5.28
C LEU A 35 -2.73 4.28 -6.08
N ASN A 36 -3.80 3.69 -6.62
CA ASN A 36 -4.94 4.46 -7.06
C ASN A 36 -5.84 4.81 -5.85
N GLU A 37 -6.83 5.67 -6.08
CA GLU A 37 -7.71 6.17 -5.02
C GLU A 37 -8.43 5.04 -4.27
N THR A 38 -9.00 4.07 -5.00
CA THR A 38 -9.72 2.96 -4.38
C THR A 38 -8.79 2.05 -3.56
N ALA A 39 -7.59 1.74 -4.06
CA ALA A 39 -6.63 0.92 -3.33
C ALA A 39 -6.14 1.62 -2.04
N ALA A 40 -5.95 2.94 -2.10
CA ALA A 40 -5.58 3.72 -0.92
C ALA A 40 -6.71 3.78 0.13
N ALA A 41 -7.97 3.72 -0.29
CA ALA A 41 -9.13 3.81 0.61
C ALA A 41 -9.42 2.52 1.39
N ILE A 42 -8.90 1.37 0.93
CA ILE A 42 -9.23 0.04 1.49
C ILE A 42 -8.06 -0.65 2.22
N LEU A 43 -6.89 0.01 2.31
CA LEU A 43 -5.68 -0.46 2.97
C LEU A 43 -5.46 0.26 4.30
#